data_AF-A0AAJ2A364-F1
#
_entry.id   AF-A0AAJ2A364-F1
#
_cell.length_a   1.000
_cell.length_b   1.000
_cell.length_c   1.000
_cell.angle_alpha   90.00
_cell.angle_beta   90.00
_cell.angle_gamma   90.00
#
_symmetry.space_group_name_H-M   'P 1'
#
loop_
_entity.id
_entity.type
_entity.pdbx_description
1 polymer ?
#
loop_
_entity_poly.entity_id
_entity_poly.type
_entity_poly.pdbx_seq_one_letter_code
_entity_poly.pdbx_strand_id
1 'polypeptide(L)'
;MSDKTEKPTPRRLLRARTDGDIAKSAHLSTAMSAALWSLLLAFEAPHTFSSFVHMIDAVSGLDASRSFAWQFKAVLNALLEPGKGALIMLGAGMLANVIPELVQTRGLVSFRRIAPDLKRLNPVEGLKNLFGLKVAFETVLMLFQFAVLIFVAWRVTAEWLVQIEPAYSLDPLSQLALASLSHSRLLALVALSQAAPAVADYAMQHVLRKRRLRMDKEELKREYRDEHGDPYVKGRRRALHRDLNR
;
A
#
# COMPACT_ATOMS: atom_id res chain seq x y z
N MET A 1 33.85 3.87 18.79
CA MET A 1 32.55 3.34 18.34
C MET A 1 32.86 2.32 17.28
N SER A 2 32.75 1.03 17.61
CA SER A 2 33.01 -0.04 16.64
C SER A 2 31.99 0.04 15.50
N ASP A 3 32.47 0.00 14.27
CA ASP A 3 31.61 0.04 13.10
C ASP A 3 30.77 -1.24 13.05
N LYS A 4 29.44 -1.09 12.97
CA LYS A 4 28.49 -2.21 12.95
C LYS A 4 28.66 -3.01 11.66
N THR A 5 29.46 -4.07 11.73
CA THR A 5 29.84 -4.89 10.57
C THR A 5 29.13 -6.23 10.54
N GLU A 6 28.70 -6.75 11.69
CA GLU A 6 28.11 -8.09 11.80
C GLU A 6 26.62 -8.11 11.41
N LYS A 7 26.19 -9.23 10.84
CA LYS A 7 24.78 -9.44 10.45
C LYS A 7 23.90 -9.58 11.71
N PRO A 8 22.64 -9.05 11.68
CA PRO A 8 21.71 -9.26 12.78
C PRO A 8 21.39 -10.74 12.99
N THR A 9 21.33 -11.17 14.25
CA THR A 9 20.84 -12.50 14.62
C THR A 9 19.33 -12.65 14.35
N PRO A 10 18.82 -13.90 14.20
CA PRO A 10 17.38 -14.15 14.08
C PRO A 10 16.56 -13.58 15.25
N ARG A 11 17.11 -13.66 16.47
CA ARG A 11 16.48 -13.14 17.69
C ARG A 11 16.30 -11.62 17.64
N ARG A 12 17.33 -10.88 17.22
CA ARG A 12 17.24 -9.42 17.03
C ARG A 12 16.23 -9.04 15.96
N LEU A 13 16.17 -9.78 14.85
CA LEU A 13 15.16 -9.55 13.80
C LEU A 13 13.73 -9.77 14.32
N LEU A 14 13.53 -10.79 15.15
CA LEU A 14 12.23 -11.12 15.72
C LEU A 14 11.80 -10.09 16.78
N ARG A 15 12.71 -9.68 17.67
CA ARG A 15 12.49 -8.58 18.63
C ARG A 15 12.14 -7.27 17.94
N ALA A 16 12.93 -6.87 16.93
CA ALA A 16 12.65 -5.68 16.13
C ALA A 16 11.27 -5.76 15.48
N ARG A 17 10.89 -6.94 14.98
CA ARG A 17 9.54 -7.16 14.44
C ARG A 17 8.47 -7.03 15.52
N THR A 18 8.59 -7.67 16.69
CA THR A 18 7.58 -7.53 17.77
C THR A 18 7.41 -6.08 18.24
N ASP A 19 8.48 -5.29 18.19
CA ASP A 19 8.47 -3.86 18.50
C ASP A 19 7.89 -2.98 17.35
N GLY A 20 7.39 -3.61 16.29
CA GLY A 20 6.79 -2.96 15.13
C GLY A 20 7.78 -2.41 14.12
N ASP A 21 9.09 -2.68 14.27
CA ASP A 21 10.11 -2.28 13.28
C ASP A 21 10.14 -3.24 12.08
N ILE A 22 9.30 -2.95 11.09
CA ILE A 22 9.21 -3.64 9.81
C ILE A 22 9.66 -2.70 8.68
N ALA A 23 10.27 -3.26 7.64
CA ALA A 23 10.56 -2.52 6.42
C ALA A 23 9.24 -2.36 5.66
N LYS A 24 8.72 -1.13 5.64
CA LYS A 24 7.51 -0.76 4.92
C LYS A 24 7.89 0.23 3.81
N SER A 25 7.43 -0.04 2.60
CA SER A 25 7.60 0.82 1.43
C SER A 25 6.28 1.53 1.15
N ALA A 26 6.33 2.87 1.14
CA ALA A 26 5.17 3.68 0.83
C ALA A 26 4.79 3.52 -0.65
N HIS A 27 5.79 3.53 -1.54
CA HIS A 27 5.55 3.37 -2.98
C HIS A 27 4.97 2.00 -3.34
N LEU A 28 5.38 0.93 -2.63
CA LEU A 28 4.77 -0.39 -2.80
C LEU A 28 3.30 -0.41 -2.35
N SER A 29 2.97 0.23 -1.23
CA SER A 29 1.56 0.35 -0.80
C SER A 29 0.75 1.06 -1.89
N THR A 30 1.24 2.20 -2.37
CA THR A 30 0.57 2.99 -3.42
C THR A 30 0.42 2.20 -4.72
N ALA A 31 1.44 1.47 -5.16
CA ALA A 31 1.39 0.67 -6.38
C ALA A 31 0.37 -0.46 -6.28
N MET A 32 0.34 -1.18 -5.15
CA MET A 32 -0.64 -2.25 -4.92
C MET A 32 -2.06 -1.69 -4.80
N SER A 33 -2.26 -0.58 -4.08
CA SER A 33 -3.56 0.09 -3.98
C SER A 33 -4.03 0.54 -5.36
N ALA A 34 -3.17 1.17 -6.17
CA ALA A 34 -3.50 1.63 -7.52
C ALA A 34 -3.90 0.45 -8.41
N ALA A 35 -3.15 -0.66 -8.37
CA ALA A 35 -3.47 -1.86 -9.15
C ALA A 35 -4.82 -2.47 -8.73
N LEU A 36 -5.09 -2.57 -7.42
CA LEU A 36 -6.37 -3.07 -6.91
C LEU A 36 -7.53 -2.14 -7.30
N TRP A 37 -7.35 -0.82 -7.20
CA TRP A 37 -8.36 0.15 -7.66
C TRP A 37 -8.64 0.04 -9.16
N SER A 38 -7.60 -0.07 -9.98
CA SER A 38 -7.76 -0.25 -11.43
C SER A 38 -8.52 -1.54 -11.76
N LEU A 39 -8.24 -2.64 -11.05
CA LEU A 39 -8.97 -3.90 -11.21
C LEU A 39 -10.42 -3.77 -10.76
N LEU A 40 -10.66 -3.21 -9.57
CA LEU A 40 -12.01 -3.01 -9.04
C LEU A 40 -12.86 -2.17 -9.98
N LEU A 41 -12.31 -1.05 -10.49
CA LEU A 41 -12.99 -0.21 -11.47
C LEU A 41 -13.25 -0.96 -12.77
N ALA A 42 -12.31 -1.77 -13.26
CA ALA A 42 -12.52 -2.53 -14.49
C ALA A 42 -13.68 -3.54 -14.39
N PHE A 43 -13.89 -4.15 -13.22
CA PHE A 43 -14.98 -5.11 -13.00
C PHE A 43 -16.31 -4.47 -12.60
N GLU A 44 -16.29 -3.45 -11.72
CA GLU A 44 -17.51 -2.86 -11.15
C GLU A 44 -18.04 -1.67 -11.95
N ALA A 45 -17.22 -0.99 -12.76
CA ALA A 45 -17.69 0.16 -13.54
C ALA A 45 -18.81 -0.20 -14.52
N PRO A 46 -18.78 -1.32 -15.27
CA PRO A 46 -19.89 -1.70 -16.16
C PRO A 46 -21.21 -1.94 -15.40
N HIS A 47 -21.15 -2.64 -14.27
CA HIS A 47 -22.32 -2.93 -13.43
C HIS A 47 -22.89 -1.64 -12.83
N THR A 48 -22.02 -0.77 -12.32
CA THR A 48 -22.40 0.53 -11.78
C THR A 48 -23.03 1.42 -12.86
N PHE A 49 -22.42 1.48 -14.05
CA PHE A 49 -22.94 2.24 -15.18
C PHE A 49 -24.31 1.71 -15.64
N SER A 50 -24.46 0.39 -15.78
CA SER A 50 -25.75 -0.24 -16.12
C SER A 50 -26.81 0.06 -15.07
N SER A 51 -26.47 0.06 -13.77
CA SER A 51 -27.39 0.42 -12.69
C SER A 51 -27.85 1.89 -12.81
N PHE A 52 -26.96 2.81 -13.21
CA PHE A 52 -27.33 4.21 -13.47
C PHE A 52 -28.23 4.35 -14.69
N VAL A 53 -27.97 3.61 -15.78
CA VAL A 53 -28.84 3.60 -16.96
C VAL A 53 -30.22 3.06 -16.61
N HIS A 54 -30.30 1.92 -15.91
CA HIS A 54 -31.56 1.37 -15.43
C HIS A 54 -32.32 2.34 -14.52
N MET A 55 -31.61 3.11 -13.70
CA MET A 55 -32.24 4.15 -12.88
C MET A 55 -32.87 5.25 -13.73
N ILE A 56 -32.17 5.72 -14.77
CA ILE A 56 -32.68 6.73 -15.69
C ILE A 56 -33.88 6.19 -16.48
N ASP A 57 -33.80 4.95 -16.97
CA ASP A 57 -34.88 4.30 -17.72
C ASP A 57 -36.12 4.07 -16.85
N ALA A 58 -35.95 3.67 -15.59
CA ALA A 58 -37.06 3.46 -14.66
C ALA A 58 -37.80 4.76 -14.31
N VAL A 59 -37.08 5.90 -14.24
CA VAL A 59 -37.65 7.21 -13.96
C VAL A 59 -38.29 7.81 -15.22
N SER A 60 -37.66 7.66 -16.39
CA SER A 60 -38.16 8.20 -17.65
C SER A 60 -39.30 7.37 -18.26
N GLY A 61 -39.35 6.07 -17.99
CA GLY A 61 -40.39 5.13 -18.42
C GLY A 61 -41.62 5.08 -17.51
N LEU A 62 -41.79 6.06 -16.60
CA LEU A 62 -42.96 6.16 -15.74
C LEU A 62 -44.22 6.40 -16.58
N ASP A 63 -45.06 5.36 -16.66
CA ASP A 63 -46.34 5.41 -17.36
C ASP A 63 -47.47 5.77 -16.40
N ALA A 64 -48.13 6.90 -16.65
CA ALA A 64 -49.27 7.40 -15.89
C ALA A 64 -50.48 6.43 -15.89
N SER A 65 -50.52 5.46 -16.81
CA SER A 65 -51.53 4.40 -16.84
C SER A 65 -51.37 3.35 -15.73
N ARG A 66 -50.18 3.27 -15.10
CA ARG A 66 -49.88 2.30 -14.04
C ARG A 66 -50.28 2.84 -12.66
N SER A 67 -50.49 1.94 -11.70
CA SER A 67 -50.81 2.34 -10.33
C SER A 67 -49.64 3.05 -9.65
N PHE A 68 -49.94 4.04 -8.80
CA PHE A 68 -48.94 4.76 -8.03
C PHE A 68 -48.05 3.82 -7.20
N ALA A 69 -48.62 2.77 -6.60
CA ALA A 69 -47.87 1.79 -5.82
C ALA A 69 -46.82 1.03 -6.67
N TRP A 70 -47.15 0.72 -7.92
CA TRP A 70 -46.21 0.07 -8.84
C TRP A 70 -45.07 1.03 -9.24
N GLN A 71 -45.42 2.25 -9.62
CA GLN A 71 -44.44 3.29 -10.00
C GLN A 71 -43.49 3.62 -8.84
N PHE A 72 -44.03 3.79 -7.64
CA PHE A 72 -43.24 4.06 -6.44
C PHE A 72 -42.25 2.94 -6.16
N LYS A 73 -42.67 1.66 -6.26
CA LYS A 73 -41.78 0.51 -6.07
C LYS A 73 -40.70 0.41 -7.15
N ALA A 74 -41.06 0.69 -8.41
CA ALA A 74 -40.11 0.68 -9.53
C ALA A 74 -39.00 1.72 -9.32
N VAL A 75 -39.36 2.96 -8.98
CA VAL A 75 -38.40 4.04 -8.68
C VAL A 75 -37.56 3.72 -7.45
N LEU A 76 -38.17 3.17 -6.39
CA LEU A 76 -37.43 2.84 -5.17
C LEU A 76 -36.36 1.77 -5.42
N ASN A 77 -36.69 0.71 -6.17
CA ASN A 77 -35.74 -0.34 -6.53
C ASN A 77 -34.61 0.20 -7.41
N ALA A 78 -34.98 1.01 -8.41
CA ALA A 78 -34.05 1.68 -9.30
C ALA A 78 -33.09 2.63 -8.57
N LEU A 79 -33.52 3.28 -7.49
CA LEU A 79 -32.66 4.12 -6.64
C LEU A 79 -31.71 3.30 -5.76
N LEU A 80 -32.13 2.12 -5.31
CA LEU A 80 -31.36 1.28 -4.41
C LEU A 80 -30.23 0.51 -5.12
N GLU A 81 -30.37 0.22 -6.42
CA GLU A 81 -29.37 -0.51 -7.20
C GLU A 81 -28.01 0.20 -7.30
N PRO A 82 -27.93 1.48 -7.71
CA PRO A 82 -26.67 2.23 -7.69
C PRO A 82 -26.08 2.34 -6.27
N GLY A 83 -26.93 2.44 -5.24
CA GLY A 83 -26.51 2.47 -3.85
C GLY A 83 -25.77 1.20 -3.41
N LYS A 84 -26.18 0.02 -3.88
CA LYS A 84 -25.46 -1.24 -3.64
C LYS A 84 -24.09 -1.23 -4.31
N GLY A 85 -24.01 -0.77 -5.57
CA GLY A 85 -22.73 -0.63 -6.28
C GLY A 85 -21.77 0.31 -5.55
N ALA A 86 -22.26 1.46 -5.07
CA ALA A 86 -21.48 2.39 -4.29
C ALA A 86 -20.96 1.77 -2.97
N LEU A 87 -21.78 1.00 -2.26
CA LEU A 87 -21.36 0.27 -1.05
C LEU A 87 -20.30 -0.79 -1.33
N ILE A 88 -20.43 -1.53 -2.44
CA ILE A 88 -19.42 -2.51 -2.89
C ILE A 88 -18.11 -1.78 -3.20
N MET A 89 -18.15 -0.67 -3.95
CA MET A 89 -16.97 0.14 -4.25
C MET A 89 -16.30 0.70 -2.99
N LEU A 90 -17.08 1.16 -2.01
CA LEU A 90 -16.54 1.65 -0.73
C LEU A 90 -15.85 0.51 0.04
N GLY A 91 -16.53 -0.63 0.21
CA GLY A 91 -15.98 -1.78 0.91
C GLY A 91 -14.72 -2.33 0.23
N ALA A 92 -14.79 -2.53 -1.08
CA ALA A 92 -13.66 -3.01 -1.87
C ALA A 92 -12.51 -1.98 -1.92
N GLY A 93 -12.81 -0.69 -1.98
CA GLY A 93 -11.84 0.40 -1.91
C GLY A 93 -11.12 0.50 -0.56
N MET A 94 -11.82 0.22 0.54
CA MET A 94 -11.19 0.06 1.86
C MET A 94 -10.23 -1.13 1.85
N LEU A 95 -10.67 -2.28 1.34
CA LEU A 95 -9.82 -3.47 1.22
C LEU A 95 -8.60 -3.23 0.33
N ALA A 96 -8.75 -2.48 -0.76
CA ALA A 96 -7.66 -2.12 -1.67
C ALA A 96 -6.53 -1.33 -0.96
N ASN A 97 -6.83 -0.63 0.13
CA ASN A 97 -5.84 0.08 0.94
C ASN A 97 -5.35 -0.71 2.15
N VAL A 98 -6.20 -1.54 2.75
CA VAL A 98 -5.84 -2.36 3.92
C VAL A 98 -4.99 -3.57 3.53
N ILE A 99 -5.29 -4.23 2.40
CA ILE A 99 -4.58 -5.43 1.96
C ILE A 99 -3.07 -5.18 1.74
N PRO A 100 -2.64 -4.12 1.01
CA PRO A 100 -1.21 -3.83 0.85
C PRO A 100 -0.48 -3.68 2.18
N GLU A 101 -1.12 -3.03 3.16
CA GLU A 101 -0.57 -2.84 4.49
C GLU A 101 -0.44 -4.16 5.26
N LEU A 102 -1.45 -5.02 5.20
CA LEU A 102 -1.42 -6.35 5.80
C LEU A 102 -0.37 -7.25 5.16
N VAL A 103 -0.21 -7.19 3.83
CA VAL A 103 0.81 -7.95 3.08
C VAL A 103 2.22 -7.51 3.49
N GLN A 104 2.48 -6.19 3.53
CA GLN A 104 3.79 -5.67 3.91
C GLN A 104 4.13 -5.94 5.38
N THR A 105 3.16 -5.82 6.28
CA THR A 105 3.36 -6.09 7.71
C THR A 105 3.32 -7.57 8.07
N ARG A 106 2.87 -8.43 7.14
CA ARG A 106 2.57 -9.86 7.36
C ARG A 106 1.66 -10.05 8.58
N GLY A 107 0.62 -9.22 8.66
CA GLY A 107 -0.39 -9.25 9.74
C GLY A 107 0.11 -8.83 11.13
N LEU A 108 1.26 -8.15 11.23
CA LEU A 108 1.77 -7.71 12.52
C LEU A 108 1.01 -6.48 13.02
N VAL A 109 0.33 -6.61 14.15
CA VAL A 109 -0.22 -5.49 14.92
C VAL A 109 0.65 -5.28 16.17
N SER A 110 1.31 -4.12 16.29
CA SER A 110 2.16 -3.79 17.45
C SER A 110 1.62 -2.56 18.18
N PHE A 111 1.11 -2.76 19.39
CA PHE A 111 0.60 -1.69 20.25
C PHE A 111 1.72 -0.91 20.97
N ARG A 112 2.97 -1.41 20.95
CA ARG A 112 4.12 -0.75 21.61
C ARG A 112 4.45 0.63 21.03
N ARG A 113 4.03 0.91 19.79
CA ARG A 113 4.26 2.21 19.12
C ARG A 113 3.19 3.27 19.41
N ILE A 114 2.15 2.94 20.18
CA ILE A 114 1.05 3.86 20.52
C ILE A 114 1.46 4.82 21.65
N ALA A 115 2.42 4.44 22.49
CA ALA A 115 2.92 5.31 23.55
C ALA A 115 3.70 6.50 22.94
N PRO A 116 3.42 7.75 23.37
CA PRO A 116 4.17 8.92 22.93
C PRO A 116 5.62 8.82 23.42
N ASP A 117 6.55 8.83 22.47
CA ASP A 117 7.99 8.76 22.75
C ASP A 117 8.60 10.16 22.57
N LEU A 118 8.85 10.86 23.69
CA LEU A 118 9.40 12.22 23.72
C LEU A 118 10.76 12.33 23.01
N LYS A 119 11.51 11.23 22.88
CA LYS A 119 12.79 11.24 22.15
C LYS A 119 12.59 11.44 20.65
N ARG A 120 11.44 11.04 20.09
CA ARG A 120 11.12 11.25 18.66
C ARG A 120 10.76 12.68 18.31
N LEU A 121 10.48 13.53 19.30
CA LEU A 121 10.18 14.95 19.12
C LEU A 121 11.45 15.82 19.08
N ASN A 122 12.65 15.24 19.15
CA ASN A 122 13.90 16.00 19.11
C ASN A 122 14.09 16.67 17.73
N PRO A 123 14.02 18.01 17.62
CA PRO A 123 14.13 18.72 16.35
C PRO A 123 15.51 18.57 15.69
N VAL A 124 16.57 18.34 16.47
CA VAL A 124 17.94 18.16 15.96
C VAL A 124 18.07 16.84 15.21
N GLU A 125 17.49 15.75 15.74
CA GLU A 125 17.45 14.47 15.03
C GLU A 125 16.53 14.55 13.81
N GLY A 126 15.42 15.29 13.89
CA GLY A 126 14.56 15.60 12.74
C GLY A 126 15.34 16.26 11.59
N LEU A 127 16.07 17.35 11.88
CA LEU A 127 16.90 18.05 10.91
C LEU A 127 17.99 17.16 10.31
N LYS A 128 18.68 16.36 11.13
CA LYS A 128 19.69 15.41 10.64
C LYS A 128 19.08 14.35 9.72
N ASN A 129 17.86 13.92 9.98
CA ASN A 129 17.14 12.98 9.12
C ASN A 129 16.70 13.60 7.80
N LEU A 130 16.56 14.93 7.70
CA LEU A 130 16.29 15.64 6.44
C LEU A 130 17.52 15.68 5.52
N PHE A 131 18.73 15.73 6.08
CA PHE A 131 19.98 15.75 5.33
C PHE A 131 20.66 14.37 5.36
N GLY A 132 20.20 13.47 4.49
CA GLY A 132 20.80 12.14 4.37
C GLY A 132 20.58 11.49 3.01
N LEU A 133 21.42 10.48 2.71
CA LEU A 133 21.34 9.65 1.49
C LEU A 133 19.95 9.04 1.27
N LYS A 134 19.23 8.75 2.36
CA LYS A 134 17.85 8.24 2.30
C LYS A 134 16.91 9.27 1.67
N VAL A 135 16.93 10.51 2.17
CA VAL A 135 16.06 11.58 1.67
C VAL A 135 16.43 11.94 0.24
N ALA A 136 17.73 12.03 -0.08
CA ALA A 136 18.16 12.28 -1.46
C ALA A 136 17.62 11.22 -2.44
N PHE A 137 17.69 9.94 -2.06
CA PHE A 137 17.14 8.84 -2.87
C PHE A 137 15.62 8.93 -3.02
N GLU A 138 14.90 9.16 -1.92
CA GLU A 138 13.44 9.33 -1.93
C GLU A 138 13.02 10.51 -2.81
N THR A 139 13.72 11.64 -2.73
CA THR A 139 13.47 12.83 -3.58
C THR A 139 13.69 12.54 -5.06
N VAL A 140 14.80 11.88 -5.42
CA VAL A 140 15.06 11.49 -6.83
C VAL A 140 13.96 10.57 -7.35
N LEU A 141 13.54 9.61 -6.53
CA LEU A 141 12.47 8.67 -6.88
C LEU A 141 11.13 9.39 -7.08
N MET A 142 10.81 10.35 -6.22
CA MET A 142 9.60 11.18 -6.34
C MET A 142 9.63 12.05 -7.60
N LEU A 143 10.76 12.70 -7.91
CA LEU A 143 10.92 13.50 -9.12
C LEU A 143 10.80 12.64 -10.39
N PHE A 144 11.45 11.47 -10.39
CA PHE A 144 11.32 10.50 -11.48
C PHE A 144 9.86 10.08 -11.66
N GLN A 145 9.18 9.68 -10.59
CA GLN A 145 7.79 9.29 -10.62
C GLN A 145 6.89 10.43 -11.14
N PHE A 146 7.13 11.66 -10.71
CA PHE A 146 6.38 12.83 -11.16
C PHE A 146 6.55 13.07 -12.66
N ALA A 147 7.79 12.98 -13.18
CA ALA A 147 8.07 13.10 -14.61
C ALA A 147 7.37 12.01 -15.43
N VAL A 148 7.37 10.75 -14.93
CA VAL A 148 6.67 9.64 -15.58
C VAL A 148 5.15 9.89 -15.62
N LEU A 149 4.55 10.38 -14.52
CA LEU A 149 3.12 10.68 -14.48
C LEU A 149 2.75 11.81 -15.46
N ILE A 150 3.55 12.87 -15.54
CA ILE A 150 3.34 13.93 -16.54
C ILE A 150 3.42 13.35 -17.95
N PHE A 151 4.43 12.53 -18.24
CA PHE A 151 4.58 11.92 -19.55
C PHE A 151 3.38 11.04 -19.92
N VAL A 152 2.92 10.18 -19.00
CA VAL A 152 1.75 9.32 -19.21
C VAL A 152 0.49 10.16 -19.44
N ALA A 153 0.25 11.17 -18.59
CA ALA A 153 -0.90 12.05 -18.72
C ALA A 153 -0.89 12.83 -20.04
N TRP A 154 0.29 13.33 -20.45
CA TRP A 154 0.47 14.00 -21.73
C TRP A 154 0.17 13.06 -22.91
N ARG A 155 0.74 11.86 -22.90
CA ARG A 155 0.54 10.85 -23.96
C ARG A 155 -0.92 10.46 -24.11
N VAL A 156 -1.60 10.17 -23.00
CA VAL A 156 -3.02 9.80 -23.03
C VAL A 156 -3.88 10.97 -23.49
N THR A 157 -3.63 12.18 -22.99
CA THR A 157 -4.38 13.38 -23.41
C THR A 157 -4.18 13.67 -24.89
N ALA A 158 -2.96 13.53 -25.41
CA ALA A 158 -2.66 13.71 -26.83
C ALA A 158 -3.37 12.66 -27.71
N GLU A 159 -3.36 11.39 -27.29
CA GLU A 159 -4.10 10.32 -27.99
C GLU A 159 -5.62 10.58 -27.95
N TRP A 160 -6.14 11.07 -26.82
CA TRP A 160 -7.56 11.41 -26.68
C TRP A 160 -7.95 12.59 -27.57
N LEU A 161 -7.15 13.66 -27.62
CA LEU A 161 -7.38 14.82 -28.49
C LEU A 161 -7.49 14.44 -29.97
N VAL A 162 -6.69 13.48 -30.44
CA VAL A 162 -6.78 12.96 -31.82
C VAL A 162 -8.09 12.19 -32.05
N GLN A 163 -8.62 11.52 -31.02
CA GLN A 163 -9.87 10.78 -31.11
C GLN A 163 -11.13 11.63 -30.94
N ILE A 164 -11.03 12.88 -30.46
CA ILE A 164 -12.18 13.76 -30.24
C ILE A 164 -12.95 14.04 -31.54
N GLU A 165 -12.24 14.41 -32.61
CA GLU A 165 -12.87 14.75 -33.89
C GLU A 165 -13.71 13.60 -34.47
N PRO A 166 -13.17 12.37 -34.63
CA PRO A 166 -13.99 11.24 -35.05
C PRO A 166 -15.04 10.84 -34.01
N ALA A 167 -14.80 11.04 -32.72
CA ALA A 167 -15.77 10.69 -31.69
C ALA A 167 -17.08 11.49 -31.78
N TYR A 168 -17.06 12.73 -32.27
CA TYR A 168 -18.29 13.51 -32.49
C TYR A 168 -19.23 12.89 -33.54
N SER A 169 -18.69 12.06 -34.44
CA SER A 169 -19.49 11.36 -35.45
C SER A 169 -20.15 10.07 -34.93
N LEU A 170 -19.78 9.63 -33.72
CA LEU A 170 -20.30 8.42 -33.10
C LEU A 170 -21.58 8.69 -32.32
N ASP A 171 -22.40 7.65 -32.15
CA ASP A 171 -23.53 7.71 -31.24
C ASP A 171 -23.06 7.88 -29.76
N PRO A 172 -23.91 8.42 -28.87
CA PRO A 172 -23.53 8.71 -27.49
C PRO A 172 -23.00 7.50 -26.71
N LEU A 173 -23.50 6.29 -26.97
CA LEU A 173 -23.03 5.08 -26.28
C LEU A 173 -21.62 4.70 -26.74
N SER A 174 -21.35 4.78 -28.04
CA SER A 174 -20.01 4.57 -28.60
C SER A 174 -19.00 5.61 -28.09
N GLN A 175 -19.41 6.87 -27.92
CA GLN A 175 -18.55 7.92 -27.33
C GLN A 175 -18.18 7.57 -25.88
N LEU A 176 -19.15 7.13 -25.07
CA LEU A 176 -18.93 6.70 -23.69
C LEU A 176 -18.03 5.46 -23.61
N ALA A 177 -18.22 4.50 -24.52
CA ALA A 177 -17.38 3.30 -24.59
C ALA A 177 -15.92 3.66 -24.87
N LEU A 178 -15.65 4.54 -25.85
CA LEU A 178 -14.30 5.04 -26.14
C LEU A 178 -13.69 5.77 -24.94
N ALA A 179 -14.45 6.67 -24.30
CA ALA A 179 -13.98 7.38 -23.11
C ALA A 179 -13.63 6.41 -21.97
N SER A 180 -14.43 5.37 -21.76
CA SER A 180 -14.18 4.34 -20.74
C SER A 180 -12.92 3.52 -21.04
N LEU A 181 -12.66 3.22 -22.32
CA LEU A 181 -11.45 2.52 -22.75
C LEU A 181 -10.21 3.40 -22.58
N SER A 182 -10.28 4.69 -22.95
CA SER A 182 -9.19 5.65 -22.72
C SER A 182 -8.89 5.80 -21.22
N HIS A 183 -9.93 5.89 -20.39
CA HIS A 183 -9.77 6.03 -18.95
C HIS A 183 -9.18 4.77 -18.29
N SER A 184 -9.67 3.59 -18.63
CA SER A 184 -9.11 2.32 -18.13
C SER A 184 -7.65 2.13 -18.54
N ARG A 185 -7.29 2.50 -19.79
CA ARG A 185 -5.90 2.50 -20.24
C ARG A 185 -5.02 3.47 -19.46
N LEU A 186 -5.53 4.68 -19.15
CA LEU A 186 -4.82 5.63 -18.28
C LEU A 186 -4.56 5.03 -16.90
N LEU A 187 -5.58 4.47 -16.25
CA LEU A 187 -5.47 3.85 -14.93
C LEU A 187 -4.46 2.68 -14.94
N ALA A 188 -4.46 1.87 -15.99
CA ALA A 188 -3.50 0.78 -16.16
C ALA A 188 -2.06 1.30 -16.31
N LEU A 189 -1.84 2.33 -17.14
CA LEU A 189 -0.51 2.93 -17.33
C LEU A 189 -0.01 3.61 -16.05
N VAL A 190 -0.89 4.29 -15.32
CA VAL A 190 -0.56 4.88 -14.01
C VAL A 190 -0.18 3.79 -13.03
N ALA A 191 -0.96 2.71 -12.89
CA ALA A 191 -0.63 1.60 -12.01
C ALA A 191 0.72 0.95 -12.39
N LEU A 192 0.97 0.73 -13.68
CA LEU A 192 2.24 0.19 -14.17
C LEU A 192 3.43 1.12 -13.89
N SER A 193 3.24 2.43 -14.03
CA SER A 193 4.29 3.42 -13.73
C SER A 193 4.79 3.35 -12.29
N GLN A 194 3.93 2.91 -11.35
CA GLN A 194 4.28 2.77 -9.94
C GLN A 194 5.15 1.54 -9.66
N ALA A 195 5.21 0.56 -10.57
CA ALA A 195 5.92 -0.69 -10.33
C ALA A 195 7.44 -0.48 -10.14
N ALA A 196 8.08 0.31 -11.01
CA ALA A 196 9.52 0.56 -10.92
C ALA A 196 9.90 1.32 -9.63
N PRO A 197 9.24 2.45 -9.26
CA PRO A 197 9.46 3.11 -7.98
C PRO A 197 9.20 2.22 -6.77
N ALA A 198 8.13 1.43 -6.81
CA ALA A 198 7.78 0.51 -5.73
C ALA A 198 8.88 -0.53 -5.46
N VAL A 199 9.42 -1.15 -6.52
CA VAL A 199 10.50 -2.15 -6.39
C VAL A 199 11.77 -1.49 -5.84
N ALA A 200 12.13 -0.32 -6.34
CA ALA A 200 13.30 0.42 -5.91
C ALA A 200 13.21 0.84 -4.43
N ASP A 201 12.08 1.43 -4.02
CA ASP A 201 11.83 1.81 -2.63
C ASP A 201 11.80 0.58 -1.72
N TYR A 202 11.09 -0.48 -2.11
CA TYR A 202 11.05 -1.73 -1.33
C TYR A 202 12.44 -2.30 -1.08
N ALA A 203 13.29 -2.40 -2.11
CA ALA A 203 14.66 -2.88 -1.97
C ALA A 203 15.47 -1.97 -1.05
N MET A 204 15.36 -0.66 -1.21
CA MET A 204 16.07 0.33 -0.39
C MET A 204 15.66 0.26 1.08
N GLN A 205 14.35 0.24 1.39
CA GLN A 205 13.86 0.12 2.77
C GLN A 205 14.33 -1.19 3.43
N HIS A 206 14.39 -2.29 2.67
CA HIS A 206 14.93 -3.55 3.18
C HIS A 206 16.43 -3.48 3.49
N VAL A 207 17.21 -2.86 2.60
CA VAL A 207 18.66 -2.66 2.81
C VAL A 207 18.90 -1.74 4.01
N LEU A 208 18.18 -0.62 4.10
CA LEU A 208 18.30 0.33 5.20
C LEU A 208 17.92 -0.29 6.54
N ARG A 209 16.83 -1.08 6.60
CA ARG A 209 16.46 -1.83 7.82
C ARG A 209 17.53 -2.83 8.22
N LYS A 210 18.05 -3.62 7.26
CA LYS A 210 19.14 -4.57 7.54
C LYS A 210 20.39 -3.86 8.05
N ARG A 211 20.77 -2.72 7.46
CA ARG A 211 21.90 -1.89 7.91
C ARG A 211 21.68 -1.35 9.33
N ARG A 212 20.49 -0.84 9.64
CA ARG A 212 20.13 -0.34 10.98
C ARG A 212 20.20 -1.43 12.06
N LEU A 213 19.83 -2.67 11.70
CA LEU A 213 19.83 -3.80 12.61
C LEU A 213 21.20 -4.51 12.73
N ARG A 214 22.23 -4.09 11.98
CA ARG A 214 23.58 -4.64 12.12
C ARG A 214 24.10 -4.53 13.56
N MET A 215 24.96 -5.47 13.90
CA MET A 215 25.51 -5.62 15.24
C MET A 215 27.00 -5.35 15.22
N ASP A 216 27.53 -4.97 16.37
CA ASP A 216 28.95 -5.05 16.62
C ASP A 216 29.33 -6.43 17.20
N LYS A 217 30.60 -6.82 17.10
CA LYS A 217 31.14 -8.07 17.63
C LYS A 217 30.86 -8.24 19.12
N GLU A 218 30.91 -7.15 19.90
CA GLU A 218 30.59 -7.20 21.32
C GLU A 218 29.09 -7.41 21.58
N GLU A 219 28.22 -6.76 20.80
CA GLU A 219 26.76 -6.98 20.89
C GLU A 219 26.41 -8.43 20.55
N LEU A 220 27.06 -9.00 19.52
CA LEU A 220 26.86 -10.39 19.12
C LEU A 220 27.30 -11.37 20.23
N LYS A 221 28.46 -11.15 20.84
CA LYS A 221 28.94 -11.95 21.98
C LYS A 221 28.03 -11.84 23.20
N ARG A 222 27.42 -10.68 23.43
CA ARG A 222 26.44 -10.48 24.50
C ARG A 222 25.16 -11.25 24.21
N GLU A 223 24.61 -11.13 23.00
CA GLU A 223 23.39 -11.84 22.62
C GLU A 223 23.56 -13.37 22.67
N TYR A 224 24.73 -13.88 22.27
CA TYR A 224 25.05 -15.31 22.38
C TYR A 224 25.11 -15.78 23.84
N ARG A 225 25.71 -14.97 24.73
CA ARG A 225 25.75 -15.25 26.18
C ARG A 225 24.36 -15.22 26.81
N ASP A 226 23.51 -14.27 26.41
CA ASP A 226 22.13 -14.17 26.92
C ASP A 226 21.24 -15.34 26.46
N GLU A 227 21.59 -16.01 25.37
CA GLU A 227 20.83 -17.14 24.83
C GLU A 227 21.32 -18.49 25.36
N HIS A 228 22.63 -18.71 25.39
CA HIS A 228 23.22 -20.00 25.78
C HIS A 228 23.64 -20.06 27.25
N GLY A 229 23.54 -18.93 27.96
CA GLY A 229 24.13 -18.71 29.28
C GLY A 229 25.63 -18.46 29.19
N ASP A 230 26.18 -17.78 30.19
CA ASP A 230 27.63 -17.57 30.26
C ASP A 230 28.35 -18.93 30.45
N PRO A 231 29.25 -19.32 29.53
CA PRO A 231 30.00 -20.58 29.63
C PRO A 231 30.75 -20.72 30.96
N TYR A 232 31.25 -19.61 31.52
CA TYR A 232 31.95 -19.60 32.81
C TYR A 232 31.00 -19.93 33.95
N VAL A 233 29.77 -19.40 33.93
CA VAL A 233 28.74 -19.69 34.94
C VAL A 233 28.28 -21.14 34.82
N LYS A 234 28.08 -21.64 33.59
CA LYS A 234 27.70 -23.04 33.33
C LYS A 234 28.81 -24.02 33.74
N GLY A 235 30.07 -23.67 33.49
CA GLY A 235 31.25 -24.43 33.91
C GLY A 235 31.40 -24.45 35.44
N ARG A 236 31.24 -23.29 36.10
CA ARG A 236 31.29 -23.19 37.57
C ARG A 236 30.17 -23.98 38.24
N ARG A 237 28.94 -23.96 37.70
CA ARG A 237 27.86 -24.84 38.16
C ARG A 237 28.20 -26.31 38.04
N ARG A 238 28.82 -26.74 36.93
CA ARG A 238 29.24 -28.13 36.73
C ARG A 238 30.37 -28.55 37.68
N ALA A 239 31.30 -27.64 37.97
CA ALA A 239 32.37 -27.89 38.93
C ALA A 239 31.83 -28.07 40.35
N LEU A 240 30.99 -27.15 40.83
CA LEU A 240 30.30 -27.25 42.12
C LEU A 240 29.46 -28.53 42.25
N HIS A 241 28.76 -28.94 41.19
CA HIS A 241 28.01 -30.20 41.18
C HIS A 241 28.90 -31.45 41.29
N ARG A 242 30.14 -31.41 40.79
CA ARG A 242 31.08 -32.53 40.96
C ARG A 242 31.64 -32.59 42.37
N ASP A 243 31.90 -31.44 42.98
CA ASP A 243 32.41 -31.37 44.34
C ASP A 243 31.35 -31.78 45.38
N LEU A 244 30.06 -31.49 45.13
CA LEU A 244 28.96 -31.94 46.00
C LEU A 244 28.60 -33.43 45.87
N ASN A 245 29.00 -34.08 44.76
CA ASN A 245 28.77 -35.51 44.51
C ASN A 245 29.99 -36.39 44.89
N ARG A 246 31.01 -35.80 45.52
CA ARG A 246 32.14 -36.50 46.15
C ARG A 246 31.92 -36.55 47.65
#